data_AF-R3TVK7-F1
#
_entry.id   AF-R3TVK7-F1
#
_cell.length_a   1.000
_cell.length_b   1.000
_cell.length_c   1.000
_cell.angle_alpha   90.00
_cell.angle_beta   90.00
_cell.angle_gamma   90.00
#
_symmetry.space_group_name_H-M   'P 1'
#
loop_
_entity.id
_entity.type
_entity.pdbx_description
1 polymer ?
#
loop_
_entity_poly.entity_id
_entity_poly.type
_entity_poly.pdbx_seq_one_letter_code
_entity_poly.pdbx_strand_id
1 'polypeptide(L)'
;MLLQADGGDTMLAKNFYIDGKKKLYFEKDEEMNFLTFDPIRLSYFEVSNIGAEILYCISKKMKLEHIVALITDEYDISREGCISEVIEFLNYIPIQDIIYTNLIQSDVYLYLEPFNKEVI
;
A
#
# COMPACT_ATOMS: atom_id res chain seq x y z
N MET A 1 -15.21 -2.94 -10.37
CA MET A 1 -15.64 -1.61 -9.90
C MET A 1 -15.94 -1.75 -8.43
N LEU A 2 -15.06 -1.25 -7.56
CA LEU A 2 -15.37 -1.01 -6.15
C LEU A 2 -15.12 0.48 -5.95
N LEU A 3 -16.20 1.22 -6.15
CA LEU A 3 -16.44 2.56 -5.65
C LEU A 3 -17.46 2.36 -4.54
N GLN A 4 -17.27 2.97 -3.38
CA GLN A 4 -18.19 3.97 -2.82
C GLN A 4 -17.44 4.71 -1.70
N ALA A 5 -17.13 5.98 -1.96
CA ALA A 5 -17.01 6.98 -0.92
C ALA A 5 -18.39 7.62 -0.75
N ASP A 6 -18.88 7.65 0.47
CA ASP A 6 -19.81 8.67 0.97
C ASP A 6 -19.71 8.67 2.51
N GLY A 7 -18.94 9.62 3.04
CA GLY A 7 -18.86 9.95 4.46
C GLY A 7 -17.69 9.32 5.21
N GLY A 8 -16.48 9.85 5.05
CA GLY A 8 -15.32 9.61 5.94
C GLY A 8 -14.85 8.14 6.07
N ASP A 9 -15.46 7.22 5.32
CA ASP A 9 -15.19 5.80 5.31
C ASP A 9 -14.41 5.42 4.06
N THR A 10 -13.37 4.64 4.32
CA THR A 10 -12.26 4.24 3.45
C THR A 10 -12.75 3.38 2.27
N MET A 11 -12.16 3.53 1.08
CA MET A 11 -12.52 2.72 -0.11
C MET A 11 -12.28 1.20 0.05
N LEU A 12 -11.53 0.78 1.07
CA LEU A 12 -11.21 -0.62 1.32
C LEU A 12 -12.35 -1.36 2.04
N ALA A 13 -12.63 -2.56 1.54
CA ALA A 13 -13.46 -3.52 2.27
C ALA A 13 -12.84 -3.84 3.63
N LYS A 14 -13.68 -4.23 4.60
CA LYS A 14 -13.25 -4.64 5.96
C LYS A 14 -12.09 -5.64 5.94
N ASN A 15 -12.07 -6.53 4.93
CA ASN A 15 -10.99 -7.49 4.73
C ASN A 15 -10.54 -7.46 3.27
N PHE A 16 -9.25 -7.63 3.05
CA PHE A 16 -8.72 -7.90 1.71
C PHE A 16 -7.52 -8.85 1.79
N TYR A 17 -7.04 -9.28 0.63
CA TYR A 17 -5.83 -10.08 0.55
C TYR A 17 -4.93 -9.58 -0.57
N ILE A 18 -3.64 -9.86 -0.43
CA ILE A 18 -2.63 -9.63 -1.45
C ILE A 18 -2.02 -10.98 -1.84
N ASP A 19 -2.07 -11.29 -3.13
CA ASP A 19 -1.33 -12.40 -3.71
C ASP A 19 0.07 -11.92 -4.10
N GLY A 20 1.06 -12.29 -3.29
CA GLY A 20 2.49 -12.14 -3.56
C GLY A 20 3.20 -13.49 -3.56
N LYS A 21 4.47 -13.53 -3.12
CA LYS A 21 5.23 -14.77 -2.89
C LYS A 21 4.51 -15.72 -1.92
N LYS A 22 3.80 -15.13 -0.96
CA LYS A 22 2.82 -15.76 -0.08
C LYS A 22 1.56 -14.90 -0.07
N LYS A 23 0.44 -15.51 0.24
CA LYS A 23 -0.83 -14.79 0.38
C LYS A 23 -0.88 -14.12 1.75
N LEU A 24 -1.15 -12.82 1.76
CA LEU A 24 -1.35 -12.03 2.97
C LEU A 24 -2.82 -11.68 3.10
N TYR A 25 -3.36 -11.79 4.30
CA TYR A 25 -4.74 -11.44 4.63
C TYR A 25 -4.71 -10.25 5.59
N PHE A 26 -5.43 -9.21 5.22
CA PHE A 26 -5.56 -7.99 5.98
C PHE A 26 -6.99 -7.91 6.52
N GLU A 27 -7.10 -7.74 7.82
CA GLU A 27 -8.36 -7.56 8.53
C GLU A 27 -8.36 -6.21 9.25
N LYS A 28 -9.43 -5.44 9.04
CA LYS A 28 -9.61 -4.15 9.69
C LYS A 28 -10.09 -4.35 11.12
N ASP A 29 -9.39 -3.75 12.07
CA ASP A 29 -9.74 -3.75 13.49
C ASP A 29 -10.76 -2.66 13.83
N GLU A 30 -11.10 -2.54 15.13
CA GLU A 30 -12.05 -1.55 15.64
C GLU A 30 -11.48 -0.11 15.64
N GLU A 31 -10.15 0.05 15.57
CA GLU A 31 -9.45 1.33 15.51
C GLU A 31 -9.19 1.79 14.07
N MET A 32 -9.79 1.11 13.09
CA MET A 32 -9.68 1.37 11.65
C MET A 32 -8.31 1.10 11.05
N ASN A 33 -7.43 0.39 11.77
CA ASN A 33 -6.15 -0.10 11.24
C ASN A 33 -6.31 -1.52 10.69
N PHE A 34 -5.32 -1.98 9.92
CA PHE A 34 -5.33 -3.33 9.36
C PHE A 34 -4.24 -4.20 10.00
N LEU A 35 -4.65 -5.36 10.49
CA LEU A 35 -3.77 -6.39 11.02
C LEU A 35 -3.48 -7.45 9.94
N THR A 36 -2.21 -7.86 9.84
CA THR A 36 -1.81 -8.99 8.99
C THR A 36 -0.75 -9.83 9.68
N PHE A 37 -0.70 -11.12 9.32
CA PHE A 37 0.35 -12.05 9.75
C PHE A 37 1.38 -12.24 8.64
N ASP A 38 2.65 -11.99 8.93
CA ASP A 38 3.76 -12.32 8.03
C ASP A 38 4.15 -13.81 8.21
N PRO A 39 3.89 -14.68 7.20
CA PRO A 39 4.18 -16.10 7.30
C PRO A 39 5.67 -16.44 7.17
N ILE A 40 6.54 -15.49 6.80
CA ILE A 40 7.98 -15.65 6.69
C ILE A 40 8.64 -15.28 8.03
N ARG A 41 8.28 -14.12 8.60
CA ARG A 41 8.82 -13.65 9.88
C ARG A 41 8.12 -14.23 11.11
N LEU A 42 6.96 -14.85 10.91
CA LEU A 42 6.11 -15.42 11.96
C LEU A 42 5.66 -14.37 13.00
N SER A 43 5.35 -13.17 12.54
CA SER A 43 4.94 -12.04 13.38
C SER A 43 3.72 -11.32 12.80
N TYR A 44 2.89 -10.80 13.69
CA TYR A 44 1.85 -9.84 13.31
C TYR A 44 2.45 -8.45 13.19
N PHE A 45 1.92 -7.68 12.26
CA PHE A 45 2.12 -6.24 12.23
C PHE A 45 0.85 -5.55 11.78
N GLU A 46 0.74 -4.30 12.22
CA GLU A 46 -0.36 -3.42 11.90
C GLU A 46 0.07 -2.44 10.81
N VAL A 47 -0.88 -2.05 9.97
CA VAL A 47 -0.70 -1.00 8.99
C VAL A 47 -1.87 -0.02 9.10
N SER A 48 -1.57 1.27 9.01
CA SER A 48 -2.61 2.31 8.98
C SER A 48 -3.52 2.13 7.78
N ASN A 49 -4.67 2.80 7.81
CA ASN A 49 -5.60 2.76 6.69
C ASN A 49 -4.96 3.22 5.35
N ILE A 50 -4.21 4.33 5.37
CA ILE A 50 -3.49 4.84 4.17
C ILE A 50 -2.46 3.81 3.69
N GLY A 51 -1.70 3.21 4.61
CA GLY A 51 -0.73 2.16 4.25
C GLY A 51 -1.39 0.93 3.63
N ALA A 52 -2.57 0.54 4.13
CA ALA A 52 -3.36 -0.54 3.55
C ALA A 52 -3.86 -0.21 2.13
N GLU A 53 -4.28 1.03 1.89
CA GLU A 53 -4.70 1.51 0.57
C GLU A 53 -3.56 1.48 -0.44
N ILE A 54 -2.37 1.96 -0.04
CA ILE A 54 -1.16 1.87 -0.84
C ILE A 54 -0.89 0.41 -1.22
N LEU A 55 -0.88 -0.49 -0.23
CA LEU A 55 -0.64 -1.93 -0.45
C LEU A 55 -1.68 -2.58 -1.36
N TYR A 56 -2.95 -2.21 -1.19
CA TYR A 56 -4.02 -2.69 -2.06
C TYR A 56 -3.81 -2.22 -3.50
N CYS A 57 -3.43 -0.96 -3.73
CA CYS A 57 -3.12 -0.47 -5.07
C CYS A 57 -1.92 -1.19 -5.70
N ILE A 58 -0.88 -1.48 -4.91
CA ILE A 58 0.24 -2.33 -5.34
C ILE A 58 -0.25 -3.73 -5.72
N SER A 59 -1.18 -4.33 -4.97
CA SER A 59 -1.78 -5.63 -5.33
C SER A 59 -2.50 -5.59 -6.69
N LYS A 60 -3.03 -4.42 -7.06
CA LYS A 60 -3.68 -4.14 -8.34
C LYS A 60 -2.71 -3.70 -9.43
N LYS A 61 -1.41 -3.68 -9.15
CA LYS A 61 -0.33 -3.34 -10.10
C LYS A 61 -0.45 -1.90 -10.61
N MET A 62 -0.95 -1.01 -9.76
CA MET A 62 -1.09 0.41 -10.07
C MET A 62 0.27 1.11 -10.02
N LYS A 63 0.54 1.96 -11.01
CA LYS A 63 1.73 2.81 -11.03
C LYS A 63 1.73 3.83 -9.90
N LEU A 64 2.92 4.25 -9.46
CA LEU A 64 3.11 5.22 -8.37
C LEU A 64 2.28 6.50 -8.58
N GLU A 65 2.27 7.04 -9.79
CA GLU A 65 1.52 8.25 -10.16
C GLU A 65 0.01 8.12 -9.88
N HIS A 66 -0.58 6.94 -10.12
CA HIS A 66 -1.99 6.70 -9.85
C HIS A 66 -2.26 6.46 -8.36
N ILE A 67 -1.33 5.82 -7.65
CA ILE A 67 -1.44 5.63 -6.19
C ILE A 67 -1.45 7.00 -5.52
N VAL A 68 -0.48 7.84 -5.86
CA VAL A 68 -0.35 9.18 -5.30
C VAL A 68 -1.59 10.02 -5.61
N ALA A 69 -2.08 10.02 -6.86
CA ALA A 69 -3.29 10.75 -7.22
C ALA A 69 -4.50 10.34 -6.36
N LEU A 70 -4.71 9.04 -6.15
CA LEU A 70 -5.79 8.54 -5.30
C LEU A 70 -5.67 9.04 -3.86
N ILE A 71 -4.47 8.95 -3.27
CA ILE A 71 -4.25 9.35 -1.88
C ILE A 71 -4.37 10.88 -1.73
N THR A 72 -3.82 11.66 -2.66
CA THR A 72 -3.91 13.13 -2.58
C THR A 72 -5.34 13.63 -2.75
N ASP A 73 -6.13 12.98 -3.60
CA ASP A 73 -7.53 13.33 -3.82
C ASP A 73 -8.40 13.06 -2.57
N GLU A 74 -8.05 12.06 -1.76
CA GLU A 74 -8.81 11.66 -0.57
C GLU A 74 -8.37 12.38 0.71
N TYR A 75 -7.08 12.66 0.88
CA TYR A 75 -6.52 13.14 2.16
C TYR A 75 -6.01 14.60 2.17
N ASP A 76 -6.19 15.38 1.09
CA ASP A 76 -5.74 16.79 0.96
C ASP A 76 -4.24 16.98 1.29
N ILE A 77 -3.40 16.07 0.79
CA ILE A 77 -1.94 16.09 0.96
C ILE A 77 -1.29 16.63 -0.32
N SER A 78 -0.18 17.37 -0.20
CA SER A 78 0.58 17.77 -1.38
C SER A 78 1.14 16.56 -2.12
N ARG A 79 1.17 16.63 -3.44
CA ARG A 79 1.66 15.54 -4.29
C ARG A 79 3.10 15.17 -3.99
N GLU A 80 3.98 16.16 -3.79
CA GLU A 80 5.39 15.93 -3.50
C GLU A 80 5.60 15.27 -2.13
N GLY A 81 4.82 15.68 -1.12
CA GLY A 81 4.85 15.07 0.21
C GLY A 81 4.37 13.62 0.16
N CYS A 82 3.24 13.38 -0.52
CA CYS A 82 2.66 12.05 -0.69
C CYS A 82 3.62 11.08 -1.39
N ILE A 83 4.31 11.51 -2.45
CA ILE A 83 5.30 10.64 -3.12
C ILE A 83 6.39 10.19 -2.14
N SER A 84 6.94 11.12 -1.37
CA SER A 84 8.02 10.85 -0.42
C SER A 84 7.57 9.85 0.64
N GLU A 85 6.38 10.05 1.21
CA GLU A 85 5.81 9.17 2.23
C GLU A 85 5.48 7.77 1.70
N VAL A 86 4.93 7.66 0.48
CA VAL A 86 4.64 6.36 -0.16
C VAL A 86 5.94 5.57 -0.38
N ILE A 87 6.98 6.23 -0.89
CA ILE A 87 8.29 5.60 -1.12
C ILE A 87 8.92 5.17 0.21
N GLU A 88 8.91 6.04 1.22
CA GLU A 88 9.45 5.74 2.55
C GLU A 88 8.72 4.54 3.18
N PHE A 89 7.39 4.55 3.17
CA PHE A 89 6.58 3.44 3.66
C PHE A 89 6.92 2.12 2.96
N LEU A 90 7.00 2.12 1.63
CA LEU A 90 7.30 0.92 0.85
C LEU A 90 8.74 0.43 1.02
N ASN A 91 9.70 1.31 1.34
CA ASN A 91 11.08 0.95 1.64
C ASN A 91 11.21 0.20 2.98
N TYR A 92 10.37 0.52 3.97
CA TYR A 92 10.52 0.00 5.33
C TYR A 92 9.45 -1.02 5.75
N ILE A 93 8.46 -1.30 4.90
CA ILE A 93 7.42 -2.26 5.26
C ILE A 93 7.97 -3.68 5.43
N PRO A 94 7.61 -4.41 6.51
CA PRO A 94 8.20 -5.73 6.80
C PRO A 94 7.91 -6.82 5.76
N ILE A 95 6.93 -6.61 4.86
CA ILE A 95 6.47 -7.57 3.85
C ILE A 95 6.94 -7.26 2.43
N GLN A 96 7.92 -6.36 2.27
CA GLN A 96 8.39 -5.94 0.94
C GLN A 96 8.80 -7.14 0.07
N ASP A 97 9.47 -8.15 0.65
CA ASP A 97 9.90 -9.37 -0.04
C ASP A 97 8.73 -10.27 -0.47
N ILE A 98 7.59 -10.17 0.21
CA ILE A 98 6.36 -10.90 -0.14
C ILE A 98 5.67 -10.24 -1.33
N ILE A 99 5.61 -8.92 -1.35
CA ILE A 99 4.91 -8.14 -2.40
C ILE A 99 5.82 -7.71 -3.55
N TYR A 100 7.09 -8.12 -3.55
CA TYR A 100 8.10 -7.64 -4.50
C TYR A 100 7.71 -7.84 -5.97
N THR A 101 7.05 -8.96 -6.30
CA THR A 101 6.54 -9.19 -7.66
C THR A 101 5.47 -8.17 -8.06
N ASN A 102 4.61 -7.77 -7.13
CA ASN A 102 3.61 -6.74 -7.36
C ASN A 102 4.28 -5.37 -7.59
N LEU A 103 5.32 -5.06 -6.82
CA LEU A 103 6.15 -3.85 -6.99
C LEU A 103 6.86 -3.79 -8.35
N ILE A 104 7.32 -4.94 -8.86
CA ILE A 104 7.87 -5.04 -10.22
C ILE A 104 6.79 -4.77 -11.26
N GLN A 105 5.63 -5.40 -11.11
CA GLN A 105 4.53 -5.29 -12.08
C GLN A 105 3.88 -3.91 -12.13
N SER A 106 4.07 -3.09 -11.10
CA SER A 106 3.61 -1.70 -11.06
C SER A 106 4.68 -0.68 -11.46
N ASP A 107 5.90 -1.11 -11.80
CA ASP A 107 7.09 -0.27 -11.96
C ASP A 107 7.48 0.54 -10.71
N VAL A 108 6.80 0.35 -9.56
CA VAL A 108 7.05 1.11 -8.34
C VAL A 108 8.42 0.79 -7.74
N TYR A 109 8.92 -0.44 -7.95
CA TYR A 109 10.25 -0.84 -7.50
C TYR A 109 11.38 0.06 -8.02
N LEU A 110 11.18 0.77 -9.14
CA LEU A 110 12.16 1.69 -9.71
C LEU A 110 12.45 2.88 -8.78
N TYR A 111 11.53 3.21 -7.88
CA TYR A 111 11.65 4.34 -6.95
C TYR A 111 12.09 3.92 -5.54
N LEU A 112 12.29 2.61 -5.32
CA LEU A 112 12.68 2.05 -4.03
C LEU A 112 14.18 1.77 -3.99
N GLU A 113 14.75 1.66 -2.80
CA GLU A 113 16.14 1.26 -2.61
C GLU A 113 16.38 -0.16 -3.14
N PRO A 114 17.49 -0.45 -3.84
CA PRO A 114 18.60 0.44 -4.18
C PRO A 114 18.48 1.11 -5.57
N PHE A 115 17.31 1.07 -6.21
CA PHE A 115 17.14 1.53 -7.60
C PHE A 115 16.99 3.06 -7.69
N ASN A 116 16.18 3.68 -6.82
CA ASN A 116 16.02 5.14 -6.64
C ASN A 116 16.09 5.98 -7.92
N LYS A 117 15.30 5.62 -8.94
CA LYS A 117 15.13 6.48 -10.11
C LYS A 117 14.61 7.84 -9.66
N GLU A 118 15.25 8.92 -10.10
CA GLU A 118 14.82 10.29 -9.78
C GLU A 118 13.31 10.46 -10.07
N VAL A 119 12.59 10.93 -9.05
CA VAL A 119 11.17 11.26 -9.15
C VAL A 119 11.06 12.55 -10.00
N ILE A 120 10.30 12.49 -11.09
CA ILE A 120 10.04 13.61 -12.02
C ILE A 120 8.95 14.52 -11.45
#